data_AF-A0A2V7FDE0-F1
#
_entry.id   AF-A0A2V7FDE0-F1
#
_cell.length_a   1.000
_cell.length_b   1.000
_cell.length_c   1.000
_cell.angle_alpha   90.00
_cell.angle_beta   90.00
_cell.angle_gamma   90.00
#
_symmetry.space_group_name_H-M   'P 1'
#
loop_
_entity.id
_entity.type
_entity.pdbx_description
1 polymer ?
#
loop_
_entity_poly.entity_id
_entity_poly.type
_entity_poly.pdbx_seq_one_letter_code
_entity_poly.pdbx_strand_id
1 'polypeptide(L)'
;MSHDLGRRAALDAPRARCYVGLVAKKSFTVECPACRAKLTLDPELRAVIAHEPPPPTRTVEDLGAALDKLRSRSAQIEERFRQGVEAEGKKGKLLDRKFQEGLKKAKDSPDPPKRPFDYE
;
A
#
# COMPACT_ATOMS: atom_id res chain seq x y z
N MET A 1 -38.89 25.22 32.95
CA MET A 1 -37.74 25.90 33.58
C MET A 1 -36.48 25.37 32.91
N SER A 2 -36.10 26.11 31.87
CA SER A 2 -34.76 26.58 31.52
C SER A 2 -33.48 25.78 31.85
N HIS A 3 -32.55 25.89 30.88
CA HIS A 3 -31.08 25.88 30.98
C HIS A 3 -30.39 24.53 31.10
N ASP A 4 -29.19 24.28 30.56
CA ASP A 4 -28.31 24.83 29.51
C ASP A 4 -27.00 24.03 29.77
N LEU A 5 -26.28 23.61 28.71
CA LEU A 5 -24.79 23.46 28.65
C LEU A 5 -24.08 22.61 29.73
N GLY A 6 -23.16 21.70 29.44
CA GLY A 6 -22.33 21.46 28.27
C GLY A 6 -21.08 20.67 28.72
N ARG A 7 -20.40 19.99 27.80
CA ARG A 7 -19.02 19.57 28.01
C ARG A 7 -18.25 19.69 26.69
N ARG A 8 -17.27 20.60 26.73
CA ARG A 8 -16.30 20.95 25.68
C ARG A 8 -15.15 19.94 25.62
N ALA A 9 -14.42 20.06 24.50
CA ALA A 9 -13.04 19.63 24.20
C ALA A 9 -12.91 18.26 23.52
N ALA A 10 -12.10 18.02 22.49
CA ALA A 10 -10.99 18.79 21.90
C ALA A 10 -10.88 18.39 20.40
N LEU A 11 -10.69 19.35 19.49
CA LEU A 11 -9.45 19.53 18.72
C LEU A 11 -9.00 18.31 17.91
N ASP A 12 -9.46 18.21 16.66
CA ASP A 12 -8.64 17.74 15.55
C ASP A 12 -8.94 18.58 14.31
N ALA A 13 -8.09 19.58 14.10
CA ALA A 13 -8.13 20.47 12.96
C ALA A 13 -7.27 19.91 11.83
N PRO A 14 -7.80 19.70 10.61
CA PRO A 14 -6.97 19.77 9.44
C PRO A 14 -6.69 21.25 9.13
N ARG A 15 -5.49 21.69 9.48
CA ARG A 15 -4.88 22.93 8.97
C ARG A 15 -4.69 22.77 7.46
N ALA A 16 -5.64 23.25 6.67
CA ALA A 16 -5.46 23.43 5.24
C ALA A 16 -5.98 24.82 4.84
N ARG A 17 -5.02 25.76 4.93
CA ARG A 17 -4.89 27.03 4.20
C ARG A 17 -6.13 27.54 3.45
N CYS A 18 -6.60 28.69 3.90
CA CYS A 18 -7.37 29.65 3.12
C CYS A 18 -6.72 29.87 1.74
N TYR A 19 -7.34 29.37 0.67
CA TYR A 19 -7.17 29.93 -0.66
C TYR A 19 -8.34 30.87 -0.93
N VAL A 20 -8.00 32.15 -0.81
CA VAL A 20 -8.63 33.35 -1.35
C VAL A 20 -9.62 33.10 -2.49
N GLY A 21 -10.79 33.75 -2.41
CA GLY A 21 -11.63 34.03 -3.56
C GLY A 21 -13.02 33.40 -3.48
N LEU A 22 -13.92 34.06 -2.75
CA LEU A 22 -15.36 33.83 -2.85
C LEU A 22 -15.86 34.42 -4.19
N VAL A 23 -15.45 33.84 -5.31
CA VAL A 23 -16.24 33.87 -6.53
C VAL A 23 -17.12 32.64 -6.41
N ALA A 24 -18.43 32.85 -6.25
CA ALA A 24 -19.40 31.78 -6.34
C ALA A 24 -19.36 31.22 -7.77
N LYS A 25 -18.38 30.36 -8.06
CA LYS A 25 -18.30 29.63 -9.31
C LYS A 25 -19.55 28.79 -9.40
N LYS A 26 -20.30 28.95 -10.49
CA LYS A 26 -21.55 28.22 -10.77
C LYS A 26 -21.23 26.75 -11.10
N SER A 27 -20.51 26.04 -10.23
CA SER A 27 -20.30 24.61 -10.39
C SER A 27 -21.60 23.87 -10.11
N PHE A 28 -21.97 22.93 -10.96
CA PHE A 28 -23.14 22.09 -10.75
C PHE A 28 -22.75 20.62 -10.75
N THR A 29 -23.61 19.80 -10.17
CA THR A 29 -23.36 18.37 -9.99
C THR A 29 -24.25 17.56 -10.94
N VAL A 30 -23.66 16.58 -11.61
CA VAL A 30 -24.38 15.61 -12.45
C VAL A 30 -23.98 14.19 -12.08
N GLU A 31 -24.88 13.24 -12.32
CA GLU A 31 -24.57 11.82 -12.22
C GLU A 31 -24.03 11.30 -13.56
N CYS A 32 -22.91 10.57 -13.51
CA CYS A 32 -22.35 9.94 -14.68
C CYS A 32 -23.23 8.77 -15.14
N PRO A 33 -23.74 8.74 -16.39
CA PRO A 33 -24.60 7.65 -16.85
C PRO A 33 -23.86 6.30 -16.98
N ALA A 34 -22.53 6.31 -17.09
CA ALA A 34 -21.74 5.09 -17.22
C ALA A 34 -21.43 4.41 -15.88
N CYS A 35 -20.99 5.19 -14.88
CA CYS A 35 -20.52 4.66 -13.60
C CYS A 35 -21.33 5.11 -12.39
N ARG A 36 -22.37 5.93 -12.55
CA ARG A 36 -23.16 6.52 -11.45
C ARG A 36 -22.33 7.32 -10.43
N ALA A 37 -21.12 7.71 -10.82
CA ALA A 37 -20.29 8.62 -10.03
C ALA A 37 -20.90 10.03 -10.03
N LYS A 38 -20.72 10.75 -8.92
CA LYS A 38 -21.13 12.13 -8.78
C LYS A 38 -20.02 13.03 -9.32
N LEU A 39 -20.31 13.79 -10.37
CA LEU A 39 -19.35 14.66 -11.06
C LEU A 39 -19.69 16.12 -10.77
N THR A 40 -18.70 16.90 -10.34
CA THR A 40 -18.82 18.36 -10.21
C THR A 40 -18.19 19.02 -11.43
N LEU A 41 -18.99 19.78 -12.19
CA LEU A 41 -18.60 20.41 -13.45
C LEU A 41 -18.48 21.93 -13.29
N ASP A 42 -17.46 22.50 -13.95
CA ASP A 42 -17.35 23.95 -14.18
C ASP A 42 -17.95 24.32 -15.55
N PRO A 43 -18.99 25.15 -15.63
CA PRO A 43 -19.57 25.55 -16.91
C PRO A 43 -18.69 26.51 -17.72
N GLU A 44 -17.84 27.31 -17.08
CA GLU A 44 -16.97 28.28 -17.74
C GLU A 44 -15.78 27.58 -18.40
N LEU A 45 -15.16 26.65 -17.67
CA LEU A 45 -14.01 25.87 -18.15
C LEU A 45 -14.42 24.60 -18.93
N ARG A 46 -15.71 24.24 -18.91
CA ARG A 46 -16.26 23.00 -19.52
C ARG A 46 -15.50 21.75 -19.09
N ALA A 47 -15.14 21.68 -17.80
CA ALA A 47 -14.27 20.65 -17.25
C ALA A 47 -14.87 20.00 -15.99
N VAL A 48 -14.47 18.75 -15.74
CA VAL A 48 -14.76 18.03 -14.48
C VAL A 48 -13.76 18.49 -13.42
N ILE A 49 -14.25 19.08 -12.32
CA ILE A 49 -13.40 19.55 -11.21
C ILE A 49 -13.29 18.49 -10.11
N ALA A 50 -14.33 17.69 -9.90
CA ALA A 50 -14.33 16.63 -8.89
C ALA A 50 -15.08 15.38 -9.38
N HIS A 51 -14.55 14.22 -9.00
CA HIS A 51 -15.13 12.91 -9.26
C HIS A 51 -15.26 12.15 -7.92
N GLU A 52 -16.49 11.92 -7.48
CA GLU A 52 -16.79 11.08 -6.33
C GLU A 52 -17.35 9.73 -6.82
N PRO A 53 -16.61 8.61 -6.64
CA PRO A 53 -17.06 7.30 -7.10
C PRO A 53 -18.36 6.89 -6.38
N PRO A 54 -19.22 6.09 -7.03
CA PRO A 54 -20.43 5.60 -6.40
C PRO A 54 -20.09 4.82 -5.11
N PRO A 55 -20.91 4.93 -4.06
CA PRO A 55 -20.72 4.14 -2.85
C PRO A 55 -20.77 2.65 -3.23
N PRO A 56 -19.80 1.84 -2.76
CA PRO A 56 -19.76 0.43 -3.11
C PRO A 56 -21.01 -0.28 -2.57
N THR A 57 -21.83 -0.80 -3.47
CA THR A 57 -22.99 -1.64 -3.10
C THR A 57 -22.46 -3.00 -2.66
N ARG A 58 -22.29 -3.21 -1.35
CA ARG A 58 -21.91 -4.52 -0.80
C ARG A 58 -23.15 -5.41 -0.72
N THR A 59 -23.20 -6.47 -1.52
CA THR A 59 -24.22 -7.53 -1.43
C THR A 59 -23.74 -8.64 -0.50
N VAL A 60 -24.65 -9.41 0.08
CA VAL A 60 -24.33 -10.45 1.08
C VAL A 60 -23.43 -11.56 0.51
N GLU A 61 -23.53 -11.82 -0.80
CA GLU A 61 -22.63 -12.71 -1.55
C GLU A 61 -21.14 -12.27 -1.49
N ASP A 62 -20.85 -10.98 -1.29
CA ASP A 62 -19.49 -10.45 -1.17
C ASP A 62 -18.79 -10.93 0.12
N LEU A 63 -19.55 -11.20 1.18
CA LEU A 63 -18.99 -11.63 2.47
C LEU A 63 -18.45 -13.07 2.42
N GLY A 64 -19.17 -13.98 1.76
CA GLY A 64 -18.72 -15.36 1.54
C GLY A 64 -17.44 -15.40 0.71
N ALA A 65 -17.46 -14.67 -0.42
CA ALA A 65 -16.28 -14.53 -1.28
C ALA A 65 -15.09 -13.86 -0.57
N ALA A 66 -15.34 -12.89 0.31
CA ALA A 66 -14.30 -12.27 1.13
C ALA A 66 -13.69 -13.27 2.14
N LEU A 67 -14.52 -14.12 2.76
CA LEU A 67 -14.05 -15.13 3.71
C LEU A 67 -13.18 -16.19 3.01
N ASP A 68 -13.57 -16.63 1.83
CA ASP A 68 -12.78 -17.60 1.06
C ASP A 68 -11.45 -17.00 0.58
N LYS A 69 -11.43 -15.71 0.21
CA LYS A 69 -10.18 -14.98 -0.07
C LYS A 69 -9.25 -14.96 1.14
N LEU A 70 -9.77 -14.72 2.34
CA LEU A 70 -8.96 -14.73 3.57
C LEU A 70 -8.35 -16.12 3.85
N ARG A 71 -9.14 -17.19 3.68
CA ARG A 71 -8.67 -18.57 3.82
C ARG A 71 -7.62 -18.96 2.77
N SER A 72 -7.82 -18.57 1.52
CA SER A 72 -6.84 -18.83 0.47
C SER A 72 -5.51 -18.10 0.73
N ARG A 73 -5.59 -16.87 1.28
CA ARG A 73 -4.42 -16.07 1.62
C ARG A 73 -3.64 -16.67 2.79
N SER A 74 -4.30 -17.20 3.82
CA SER A 74 -3.61 -17.85 4.93
C SER A 74 -2.83 -19.08 4.46
N ALA A 75 -3.42 -19.91 3.59
CA ALA A 75 -2.73 -21.06 3.00
C ALA A 75 -1.49 -20.66 2.17
N GLN A 76 -1.58 -19.58 1.39
CA GLN A 76 -0.43 -19.08 0.62
C GLN A 76 0.69 -18.54 1.52
N ILE A 77 0.35 -17.90 2.64
CA ILE A 77 1.32 -17.39 3.61
C ILE A 77 2.04 -18.56 4.28
N GLU A 78 1.32 -19.59 4.70
CA GLU A 78 1.90 -20.79 5.30
C GLU A 78 2.85 -21.51 4.33
N GLU A 79 2.46 -21.64 3.06
CA GLU A 79 3.31 -22.23 2.03
C GLU A 79 4.60 -21.43 1.83
N ARG A 80 4.50 -20.11 1.69
CA ARG A 80 5.66 -19.22 1.56
C ARG A 80 6.56 -19.28 2.80
N PHE A 81 5.98 -19.37 3.98
CA PHE A 81 6.73 -19.50 5.22
C PHE A 81 7.51 -20.83 5.26
N ARG A 82 6.87 -21.95 4.92
CA ARG A 82 7.52 -23.26 4.85
C ARG A 82 8.71 -23.25 3.88
N GLN A 83 8.53 -22.68 2.69
CA GLN A 83 9.60 -22.52 1.71
C GLN A 83 10.77 -21.69 2.25
N GLY A 84 10.48 -20.60 2.98
CA GLY A 84 11.50 -19.77 3.61
C GLY A 84 12.31 -20.52 4.69
N VAL A 85 11.62 -21.29 5.54
CA VAL A 85 12.27 -22.11 6.58
C VAL A 85 13.17 -23.17 5.97
N GLU A 86 12.71 -23.86 4.92
CA GLU A 86 13.54 -24.82 4.21
C GLU A 86 14.77 -24.18 3.54
N ALA A 87 14.60 -23.00 2.94
CA ALA A 87 15.68 -22.27 2.30
C ALA A 87 16.74 -21.84 3.32
N GLU A 88 16.34 -21.33 4.48
CA GLU A 88 17.28 -20.93 5.53
C GLU A 88 18.04 -22.14 6.09
N GLY A 89 17.35 -23.28 6.28
CA GLY A 89 18.01 -24.53 6.69
C GLY A 89 19.02 -25.06 5.67
N LYS A 90 18.75 -24.92 4.36
CA LYS A 90 19.66 -25.34 3.28
C LYS A 90 20.85 -24.38 3.13
N LYS A 91 20.65 -23.08 3.37
CA LYS A 91 21.67 -22.03 3.24
C LYS A 91 22.89 -22.28 4.14
N GLY A 92 22.70 -22.70 5.38
CA GLY A 92 23.82 -23.00 6.30
C GLY A 92 24.77 -24.06 5.75
N LYS A 93 24.23 -25.20 5.27
CA LYS A 93 25.03 -26.28 4.67
C LYS A 93 25.76 -25.83 3.39
N LEU A 94 25.13 -24.98 2.59
CA LEU A 94 25.70 -24.44 1.37
C LEU A 94 26.86 -23.48 1.66
N LEU A 95 26.72 -22.63 2.69
CA LEU A 95 27.79 -21.75 3.14
C LEU A 95 28.98 -22.54 3.70
N ASP A 96 28.72 -23.57 4.51
CA ASP A 96 29.79 -24.41 5.06
C ASP A 96 30.59 -25.10 3.94
N ARG A 97 29.90 -25.67 2.94
CA ARG A 97 30.58 -26.28 1.79
C ARG A 97 31.39 -25.26 0.97
N LYS A 98 30.85 -24.07 0.74
CA LYS A 98 31.58 -22.97 0.08
C LYS A 98 32.80 -22.54 0.87
N PHE A 99 32.70 -22.52 2.21
CA PHE A 99 33.81 -22.18 3.08
C PHE A 99 34.93 -23.23 2.98
N GLN A 100 34.59 -24.51 3.03
CA GLN A 100 35.56 -25.60 2.85
C GLN A 100 36.23 -25.57 1.48
N GLU A 101 35.48 -25.30 0.40
CA GLU A 101 36.04 -25.15 -0.94
C GLU A 101 36.92 -23.90 -1.07
N GLY A 102 36.51 -22.79 -0.46
CA GLY A 102 37.31 -21.56 -0.39
C GLY A 102 38.63 -21.76 0.36
N LEU A 103 38.60 -22.49 1.49
CA LEU A 103 39.81 -22.82 2.26
C LEU A 103 40.78 -23.71 1.48
N LYS A 104 40.27 -24.67 0.67
CA LYS A 104 41.11 -25.48 -0.22
C LYS A 104 41.78 -24.60 -1.28
N LYS A 105 41.01 -23.77 -1.97
CA LYS A 105 41.53 -22.84 -2.99
C LYS A 105 42.57 -21.85 -2.43
N ALA A 106 42.36 -21.36 -1.20
CA ALA A 106 43.31 -20.46 -0.55
C ALA A 106 44.63 -21.17 -0.15
N LYS A 107 44.60 -22.48 0.10
CA LYS A 107 45.83 -23.28 0.29
C LYS A 107 46.59 -23.48 -1.02
N ASP A 108 45.87 -23.62 -2.14
CA ASP A 108 46.43 -23.83 -3.47
C ASP A 108 46.90 -22.52 -4.15
N SER A 109 46.41 -21.36 -3.70
CA SER A 109 46.79 -20.03 -4.22
C SER A 109 46.79 -19.00 -3.08
N PRO A 110 47.98 -18.64 -2.54
CA PRO A 110 48.11 -17.79 -1.36
C PRO A 110 47.89 -16.28 -1.62
N ASP A 111 47.62 -15.88 -2.87
CA ASP A 111 47.39 -14.48 -3.20
C ASP A 111 46.07 -13.96 -2.61
N PRO A 112 46.09 -12.78 -1.95
CA PRO A 112 44.89 -12.21 -1.35
C PRO A 112 43.83 -11.88 -2.41
N PRO A 113 42.54 -12.10 -2.13
CA PRO A 113 41.46 -11.75 -3.07
C PRO A 113 41.48 -10.23 -3.34
N LYS A 114 41.39 -9.87 -4.63
CA LYS A 114 41.39 -8.46 -5.08
C LYS A 114 40.24 -7.69 -4.44
N ARG A 115 40.50 -6.47 -4.00
CA ARG A 115 39.47 -5.63 -3.39
C ARG A 115 38.56 -5.09 -4.49
N PRO A 116 37.28 -4.83 -4.20
CA PRO A 116 36.34 -4.26 -5.17
C PRO A 116 36.77 -2.93 -5.82
N PHE A 117 37.76 -2.24 -5.26
CA PHE A 117 38.29 -0.97 -5.74
C PHE A 117 39.55 -1.10 -6.60
N ASP A 118 40.09 -2.32 -6.74
CA ASP A 118 41.32 -2.62 -7.50
C ASP A 118 41.02 -3.04 -8.96
N TYR A 119 39.76 -2.88 -9.40
CA TYR A 119 39.37 -3.05 -10.81
C TYR A 119 39.50 -1.69 -11.50
N GLU A 120 40.52 -1.52 -12.35
CA GLU A 120 40.53 -0.46 -13.36
C GLU A 120 39.51 -0.73 -14.48
#